data_AF-A0A966KQT3-F1
#
_entry.id   AF-A0A966KQT3-F1
#
_cell.length_a   1.000
_cell.length_b   1.000
_cell.length_c   1.000
_cell.angle_alpha   90.00
_cell.angle_beta   90.00
_cell.angle_gamma   90.00
#
_symmetry.space_group_name_H-M   'P 1'
#
loop_
_entity.id
_entity.type
_entity.pdbx_description
1 polymer ?
#
loop_
_entity_poly.entity_id
_entity_poly.type
_entity_poly.pdbx_seq_one_letter_code
_entity_poly.pdbx_strand_id
1 'polypeptide(L)'
;MRGRCPRSDPHHRPGGVNPEQIADAVPLEPLQRWLDHTLGRIAPITVTHLSGGSSNLTFRVRAGEHDWVLRRPPMGPLLATANDMAREYRVQQALHGTAVPVARTVAMCDDPSVL
;
A
#
# COMPACT_ATOMS: atom_id res chain seq x y z
N MET A 1 -33.10 -19.88 -28.77
CA MET A 1 -31.75 -19.47 -29.23
C MET A 1 -31.11 -18.67 -28.09
N ARG A 2 -30.40 -19.27 -27.13
CA ARG A 2 -28.98 -19.71 -27.13
C ARG A 2 -27.97 -18.63 -27.60
N GLY A 3 -27.30 -18.03 -26.62
CA GLY A 3 -26.01 -17.34 -26.71
C GLY A 3 -25.60 -16.87 -25.32
N ARG A 4 -24.91 -17.73 -24.54
CA ARG A 4 -24.63 -17.56 -23.10
C ARG A 4 -23.56 -16.51 -22.81
N CYS A 5 -23.68 -15.85 -21.64
CA CYS A 5 -22.57 -15.25 -20.91
C CYS A 5 -21.38 -16.22 -20.80
N PRO A 6 -20.13 -15.75 -20.92
CA PRO A 6 -19.02 -16.51 -20.37
C PRO A 6 -19.28 -16.68 -18.87
N ARG A 7 -19.12 -17.92 -18.42
CA ARG A 7 -19.40 -18.37 -17.05
C ARG A 7 -18.54 -17.57 -16.08
N SER A 8 -19.15 -17.10 -15.01
CA SER A 8 -18.43 -16.70 -13.80
C SER A 8 -17.55 -17.86 -13.38
N ASP A 9 -16.25 -17.62 -13.29
CA ASP A 9 -15.35 -18.55 -12.63
C ASP A 9 -15.67 -18.54 -11.12
N PRO A 10 -16.13 -19.66 -10.53
CA PRO A 10 -16.42 -19.72 -9.10
C PRO A 10 -15.17 -19.67 -8.21
N HIS A 11 -13.96 -19.51 -8.79
CA HIS A 11 -12.71 -19.48 -8.05
C HIS A 11 -12.09 -18.11 -7.80
N HIS A 12 -12.69 -16.98 -8.19
CA HIS A 12 -12.21 -15.68 -7.72
C HIS A 12 -12.68 -15.41 -6.29
N ARG A 13 -12.03 -16.09 -5.34
CA ARG A 13 -11.98 -15.63 -3.95
C ARG A 13 -11.37 -14.22 -3.96
N PRO A 14 -11.79 -13.28 -3.10
CA PRO A 14 -10.93 -12.17 -2.74
C PRO A 14 -9.72 -12.82 -2.07
N GLY A 15 -8.70 -13.11 -2.87
CA GLY A 15 -7.48 -13.74 -2.42
C GLY A 15 -6.84 -12.75 -1.46
N GLY A 16 -6.94 -13.02 -0.16
CA GLY A 16 -5.95 -12.49 0.76
C GLY A 16 -4.61 -12.86 0.17
N VAL A 17 -3.79 -11.86 -0.17
CA VAL A 17 -2.43 -12.14 -0.62
C VAL A 17 -1.77 -12.99 0.45
N ASN A 18 -1.24 -14.12 0.02
CA ASN A 18 -0.48 -15.04 0.85
C ASN A 18 0.71 -14.24 1.46
N PRO A 19 1.20 -14.51 2.68
CA PRO A 19 2.36 -13.82 3.24
C PRO A 19 3.58 -13.75 2.31
N GLU A 20 3.76 -14.75 1.45
CA GLU A 20 4.78 -14.77 0.39
C GLU A 20 4.60 -13.60 -0.62
N GLN A 21 3.37 -13.30 -1.01
CA GLN A 21 3.03 -12.16 -1.87
C GLN A 21 3.15 -10.82 -1.13
N ILE A 22 3.05 -10.80 0.21
CA ILE A 22 3.32 -9.59 1.01
C ILE A 22 4.82 -9.32 1.05
N ALA A 23 5.66 -10.34 1.23
CA ALA A 23 7.11 -10.18 1.22
C ALA A 23 7.62 -9.69 -0.13
N ASP A 24 7.02 -10.19 -1.23
CA ASP A 24 7.32 -9.70 -2.58
C ASP A 24 6.84 -8.26 -2.81
N ALA A 25 5.69 -7.90 -2.23
CA ALA A 25 5.09 -6.57 -2.41
C ALA A 25 5.56 -5.52 -1.40
N VAL A 26 6.21 -5.91 -0.30
CA VAL A 26 6.69 -5.02 0.75
C VAL A 26 7.97 -5.62 1.35
N PRO A 27 9.16 -5.10 0.99
CA PRO A 27 10.42 -5.50 1.58
C PRO A 27 10.49 -5.11 3.06
N LEU A 28 10.19 -6.05 3.97
CA LEU A 28 10.03 -5.76 5.40
C LEU A 28 11.29 -5.16 6.05
N GLU A 29 12.47 -5.70 5.74
CA GLU A 29 13.72 -5.24 6.35
C GLU A 29 14.16 -3.86 5.82
N PRO A 30 14.16 -3.59 4.50
CA PRO A 30 14.32 -2.22 3.99
C PRO A 30 13.30 -1.23 4.57
N LEU A 31 12.02 -1.60 4.62
CA LEU A 31 10.96 -0.74 5.16
C LEU A 31 11.18 -0.43 6.64
N GLN A 32 11.51 -1.43 7.46
CA GLN A 32 11.84 -1.25 8.88
C GLN A 32 12.97 -0.23 9.05
N ARG A 33 14.09 -0.42 8.33
CA ARG A 33 15.24 0.50 8.42
C ARG A 33 14.87 1.92 8.02
N TRP A 34 14.08 2.07 6.96
CA TRP A 34 13.67 3.38 6.49
C TRP A 34 12.73 4.08 7.49
N LEU A 35 11.80 3.35 8.09
CA LEU A 35 10.92 3.88 9.15
C LEU A 35 11.71 4.27 10.40
N ASP A 36 12.68 3.46 10.82
CA ASP A 36 13.56 3.77 11.95
C ASP A 36 14.36 5.07 11.72
N HIS A 37 14.85 5.27 10.49
CA HIS A 37 15.56 6.49 10.12
C HIS A 37 14.64 7.72 10.08
N THR A 38 13.41 7.54 9.58
CA THR A 38 12.48 8.66 9.31
C THR A 38 11.70 9.10 10.55
N LEU A 39 11.29 8.16 11.39
CA LEU A 39 10.41 8.40 12.55
C LEU A 39 11.14 8.26 13.89
N GLY A 40 12.43 7.92 13.87
CA GLY A 40 13.16 7.45 15.04
C GLY A 40 12.95 5.95 15.25
N ARG A 41 13.72 5.36 16.16
CA ARG A 41 13.69 3.91 16.38
C ARG A 41 12.32 3.45 16.86
N ILE A 42 11.68 2.58 16.09
CA ILE A 42 10.36 2.01 16.38
C ILE A 42 10.46 0.53 16.75
N ALA A 43 9.35 -0.03 17.22
CA ALA A 43 9.23 -1.47 17.41
C ALA A 43 9.25 -2.23 16.06
N PRO A 44 9.52 -3.54 16.06
CA PRO A 44 9.48 -4.35 14.84
C PRO A 44 8.13 -4.24 14.13
N ILE A 45 8.17 -4.03 12.81
CA ILE A 45 6.96 -3.91 11.99
C ILE A 45 6.31 -5.27 11.71
N THR A 46 4.99 -5.26 11.65
CA THR A 46 4.18 -6.33 11.07
C THR A 46 3.32 -5.74 9.97
N VAL A 47 3.20 -6.44 8.85
CA VAL A 47 2.47 -5.97 7.66
C VAL A 47 1.35 -6.95 7.33
N THR A 48 0.15 -6.41 7.08
CA THR A 48 -1.00 -7.20 6.65
C THR A 48 -1.67 -6.50 5.48
N HIS A 49 -1.97 -7.24 4.41
CA HIS A 49 -2.71 -6.67 3.30
C HIS A 49 -4.15 -6.35 3.69
N LEU A 50 -4.62 -5.17 3.29
CA LEU A 50 -5.99 -4.73 3.49
C LEU A 50 -6.81 -4.92 2.21
N SER A 51 -6.34 -4.34 1.10
CA SER A 51 -7.05 -4.36 -0.19
C SER A 51 -6.14 -3.92 -1.33
N GLY A 52 -6.52 -4.28 -2.57
CA GLY A 52 -5.78 -3.92 -3.79
C GLY A 52 -5.84 -5.01 -4.86
N GLY A 53 -5.24 -4.74 -6.02
CA GLY A 53 -5.08 -5.74 -7.09
C GLY A 53 -4.87 -5.17 -8.50
N SER A 54 -5.45 -4.01 -8.82
CA SER A 54 -5.33 -3.37 -10.15
C SER A 54 -5.06 -1.87 -10.14
N SER A 55 -5.27 -1.19 -9.00
CA SER A 55 -4.84 0.18 -8.74
C SER A 55 -3.72 0.16 -7.69
N ASN A 56 -3.86 0.85 -6.56
CA ASN A 56 -2.87 0.82 -5.47
C ASN A 56 -3.06 -0.39 -4.55
N LEU A 57 -1.95 -0.95 -4.06
CA LEU A 57 -1.94 -1.92 -2.99
C LEU A 57 -1.96 -1.17 -1.66
N THR A 58 -2.82 -1.63 -0.74
CA THR A 58 -2.99 -1.03 0.59
C THR A 58 -2.71 -2.07 1.66
N PHE A 59 -1.81 -1.73 2.57
CA PHE A 59 -1.39 -2.59 3.69
C PHE A 59 -1.56 -1.84 5.02
N ARG A 60 -1.78 -2.60 6.09
CA ARG A 60 -1.65 -2.14 7.47
C ARG A 60 -0.24 -2.43 7.95
N VAL A 61 0.40 -1.45 8.57
CA VAL A 61 1.72 -1.59 9.21
C VAL A 61 1.55 -1.31 10.70
N ARG A 62 1.88 -2.29 11.55
CA ARG A 62 1.86 -2.11 13.02
C ARG A 62 3.26 -2.18 13.59
N ALA A 63 3.57 -1.30 14.53
CA ALA A 63 4.85 -1.24 15.23
C ALA A 63 4.64 -0.75 16.68
N GLY A 64 4.50 -1.68 17.63
CA GLY A 64 4.17 -1.33 19.02
C GLY A 64 2.82 -0.59 19.09
N GLU A 65 2.83 0.65 19.58
CA GLU A 65 1.64 1.52 19.66
C GLU A 65 1.29 2.19 18.32
N HIS A 66 2.14 2.06 17.31
CA HIS A 66 1.88 2.63 15.99
C HIS A 66 1.02 1.70 15.12
N ASP A 67 0.07 2.31 14.42
CA ASP A 67 -0.81 1.67 13.46
C ASP A 67 -0.99 2.57 12.24
N TRP A 68 -0.44 2.15 11.11
CA TRP A 68 -0.36 2.95 9.89
C TRP A 68 -0.95 2.21 8.69
N VAL A 69 -1.28 2.99 7.67
CA VAL A 69 -1.64 2.49 6.34
C VAL A 69 -0.50 2.80 5.37
N LEU A 70 0.05 1.75 4.77
CA LEU A 70 1.00 1.84 3.66
C LEU A 70 0.24 1.71 2.34
N ARG A 71 0.50 2.62 1.42
CA ARG A 71 -0.01 2.58 0.05
C ARG A 71 1.16 2.57 -0.92
N ARG A 72 1.13 1.68 -1.91
CA ARG A 72 2.11 1.65 -3.00
C ARG A 72 1.46 1.34 -4.34
N PRO A 73 2.11 1.65 -5.48
CA PRO A 73 1.68 1.19 -6.79
C PRO A 73 1.66 -0.35 -6.87
N PRO A 74 0.90 -0.92 -7.83
CA PRO A 74 0.88 -2.36 -8.05
C PRO A 74 2.23 -2.87 -8.55
N MET A 75 2.48 -4.17 -8.36
CA MET A 75 3.71 -4.81 -8.86
C MET A 75 3.63 -5.02 -10.39
N GLY A 76 4.68 -4.68 -11.11
CA GLY A 76 4.78 -4.89 -12.57
C GLY A 76 4.91 -3.59 -13.39
N PRO A 77 4.80 -3.68 -14.73
CA PRO A 77 4.96 -2.53 -15.61
C PRO A 77 3.87 -1.49 -15.35
N LEU A 78 4.27 -0.33 -14.83
CA LEU A 78 3.37 0.79 -14.59
C LEU A 78 3.28 1.67 -15.83
N LEU A 79 2.07 2.05 -16.23
CA LEU A 79 1.89 3.22 -17.09
C LEU A 79 2.30 4.45 -16.28
N ALA A 80 3.15 5.30 -16.86
CA ALA A 80 3.93 6.34 -16.17
C ALA A 80 3.14 7.32 -15.27
N THR A 81 1.82 7.42 -15.42
CA THR A 81 0.95 8.32 -14.64
C THR A 81 -0.13 7.61 -13.83
N ALA A 82 -0.27 6.28 -13.96
CA ALA A 82 -1.45 5.58 -13.48
C ALA A 82 -1.51 5.41 -11.95
N ASN A 83 -0.43 5.67 -11.19
CA ASN A 83 -0.38 5.51 -9.74
C ASN A 83 0.66 6.46 -9.10
N ASP A 84 0.53 7.77 -9.32
CA ASP A 84 1.45 8.79 -8.76
C ASP A 84 1.19 8.99 -7.25
N MET A 85 1.87 8.19 -6.44
CA MET A 85 1.82 8.29 -4.98
C MET A 85 2.37 9.60 -4.43
N ALA A 86 3.32 10.24 -5.12
CA ALA A 86 3.87 11.52 -4.70
C ALA A 86 2.84 12.65 -4.87
N ARG A 87 1.99 12.57 -5.91
CA ARG A 87 0.84 13.47 -6.05
C ARG A 87 -0.20 13.24 -4.97
N GLU A 88 -0.54 11.99 -4.66
CA GLU A 88 -1.47 11.68 -3.54
C GLU A 88 -0.94 12.25 -2.21
N TYR A 89 0.33 12.01 -1.89
CA TYR A 89 0.97 12.52 -0.68
C TYR A 89 0.92 14.05 -0.59
N ARG A 90 1.29 14.75 -1.67
CA ARG A 90 1.26 16.22 -1.71
C ARG A 90 -0.15 16.79 -1.50
N VAL A 91 -1.16 16.18 -2.10
CA VAL A 91 -2.57 16.61 -1.94
C VAL A 91 -3.03 16.38 -0.50
N GLN A 92 -2.77 15.20 0.08
CA GLN A 92 -3.15 14.91 1.46
C GLN A 92 -2.45 15.83 2.46
N GLN A 93 -1.15 16.09 2.28
CA GLN A 93 -0.41 17.05 3.09
C GLN A 93 -0.98 18.47 2.99
N ALA A 94 -1.29 18.93 1.79
CA ALA A 94 -1.84 20.28 1.58
C ALA A 94 -3.23 20.47 2.19
N LEU A 95 -4.03 19.40 2.28
CA LEU A 95 -5.36 19.42 2.90
C LEU A 95 -5.31 19.26 4.43
N HIS A 96 -4.17 18.87 5.00
CA HIS A 96 -4.04 18.71 6.44
C HIS A 96 -4.22 20.05 7.17
N GLY A 97 -5.08 20.07 8.19
CA GLY A 97 -5.43 21.28 8.94
C GLY A 97 -6.51 22.15 8.30
N THR A 98 -7.03 21.78 7.13
CA THR A 98 -8.21 22.42 6.52
C THR A 98 -9.51 21.83 7.08
N ALA A 99 -10.66 22.38 6.65
CA ALA A 99 -11.97 21.81 6.96
C ALA A 99 -12.26 20.47 6.23
N VAL A 100 -11.42 20.06 5.28
CA VAL A 100 -11.58 18.79 4.56
C VAL A 100 -10.92 17.68 5.40
N PRO A 101 -11.68 16.67 5.87
CA PRO A 101 -11.12 15.61 6.67
C PRO A 101 -10.21 14.72 5.81
N VAL A 102 -8.92 14.72 6.14
CA VAL A 102 -7.91 13.87 5.50
C VAL A 102 -7.08 13.13 6.54
N ALA A 103 -6.61 11.94 6.17
CA ALA A 103 -5.64 11.22 7.00
C ALA A 103 -4.35 12.06 7.11
N ARG A 104 -3.77 12.10 8.31
CA ARG A 104 -2.43 12.65 8.49
C ARG A 104 -1.44 11.77 7.75
N THR A 105 -0.65 12.36 6.85
CA THR A 105 0.45 11.61 6.24
C THR A 105 1.61 11.49 7.23
N VAL A 106 2.30 10.35 7.21
CA VAL A 106 3.41 10.07 8.13
C VAL A 106 4.74 10.30 7.44
N ALA A 107 4.95 9.69 6.28
CA ALA A 107 6.15 9.82 5.47
C ALA A 107 5.85 9.38 4.02
N MET A 108 6.76 9.71 3.09
CA MET A 108 6.72 9.30 1.69
C MET A 108 8.10 8.79 1.27
N CYS A 109 8.13 7.66 0.57
CA CYS A 109 9.32 7.10 -0.05
C CYS A 109 9.02 6.85 -1.53
N ASP A 110 9.90 7.30 -2.42
CA ASP A 110 9.82 7.05 -3.86
C ASP A 110 10.86 6.04 -4.35
N ASP A 111 11.73 5.55 -3.44
CA ASP A 111 12.71 4.49 -3.72
C ASP A 111 12.02 3.11 -3.77
N PRO A 112 11.99 2.43 -4.94
CA PRO A 112 11.40 1.11 -5.08
C PRO A 112 12.16 -0.01 -4.33
N SER A 113 13.40 0.22 -3.91
CA SER A 113 14.15 -0.75 -3.11
C SER A 113 13.69 -0.79 -1.64
N VAL A 114 12.94 0.22 -1.21
CA VAL A 114 12.30 0.30 0.10
C VAL A 114 10.86 -0.24 0.06
N LEU A 115 10.18 -0.12 -1.09
CA LEU A 115 8.73 -0.32 -1.24
C LEU A 115 8.30 -1.50 -2.10
#